data_AF-A0AAD7TG95-F1
#
_entry.id   AF-A0AAD7TG95-F1
#
_cell.length_a   1.000
_cell.length_b   1.000
_cell.length_c   1.000
_cell.angle_alpha   90.00
_cell.angle_beta   90.00
_cell.angle_gamma   90.00
#
_symmetry.space_group_name_H-M   'P 1'
#
loop_
_entity.id
_entity.type
_entity.pdbx_description
1 polymer ?
#
loop_
_entity_poly.entity_id
_entity_poly.type
_entity_poly.pdbx_seq_one_letter_code
_entity_poly.pdbx_strand_id
1 'polypeptide(L)'
;MTRNELARSGLGVLLDKLSALEQRFFEATTTRVDTSFVFGDDIEVTFAKEGFTRSGISNIFYVITFVEAGSATAKDKLNIYVRNPSIDDPSVNRRAVGSALEYFMSTGDTIRARDVDVSTLQEG
;
A
#
# COMPACT_ATOMS: atom_id res chain seq x y z
N MET A 1 14.07 -13.72 -12.11
CA MET A 1 13.14 -13.58 -10.98
C MET A 1 11.76 -14.07 -11.40
N THR A 2 11.10 -14.84 -10.55
CA THR A 2 9.67 -15.11 -10.67
C THR A 2 8.86 -13.87 -10.29
N ARG A 3 7.62 -13.76 -10.78
CA ARG A 3 6.70 -12.67 -10.44
C ARG A 3 6.55 -12.45 -8.92
N ASN A 4 6.51 -13.55 -8.15
CA ASN A 4 6.38 -13.49 -6.70
C ASN A 4 7.64 -12.96 -6.00
N GLU A 5 8.84 -13.31 -6.49
CA GLU A 5 10.09 -12.76 -5.94
C GLU A 5 10.21 -11.26 -6.20
N LEU A 6 9.79 -10.80 -7.38
CA LEU A 6 9.77 -9.38 -7.76
C LEU A 6 8.82 -8.58 -6.86
N ALA A 7 7.60 -9.05 -6.69
CA ALA A 7 6.62 -8.41 -5.82
C ALA A 7 7.11 -8.39 -4.36
N ARG A 8 7.72 -9.48 -3.86
CA ARG A 8 8.24 -9.54 -2.49
C ARG A 8 9.39 -8.57 -2.23
N SER A 9 10.33 -8.47 -3.17
CA SER A 9 11.44 -7.50 -3.07
C SER A 9 10.91 -6.06 -3.10
N GLY A 10 10.01 -5.74 -4.04
CA GLY A 10 9.42 -4.40 -4.12
C GLY A 10 8.57 -4.04 -2.89
N LEU A 11 7.84 -5.00 -2.32
CA LEU A 11 7.08 -4.82 -1.08
C LEU A 11 7.99 -4.52 0.12
N GLY A 12 9.12 -5.22 0.24
CA GLY A 12 10.08 -4.98 1.32
C GLY A 12 10.65 -3.55 1.30
N VAL A 13 10.94 -3.03 0.10
CA VAL A 13 11.40 -1.64 -0.08
C VAL A 13 10.30 -0.65 0.27
N LEU A 14 9.08 -0.89 -0.22
CA LEU A 14 7.95 -0.02 0.10
C LEU A 14 7.71 0.02 1.62
N LEU A 15 7.80 -1.13 2.30
CA LEU A 15 7.65 -1.22 3.76
C LEU A 15 8.71 -0.41 4.51
N ASP A 16 9.99 -0.51 4.10
CA ASP A 16 11.08 0.32 4.65
C ASP A 16 10.82 1.82 4.48
N LYS A 17 10.35 2.22 3.28
CA LYS A 17 10.10 3.61 2.90
C LYS A 17 8.81 4.17 3.50
N LEU A 18 7.89 3.32 3.95
CA LEU A 18 6.54 3.70 4.41
C LEU A 18 6.58 4.75 5.54
N SER A 19 7.58 4.64 6.44
CA SER A 19 7.78 5.56 7.55
C SER A 19 8.19 6.97 7.12
N ALA A 20 8.88 7.09 5.99
CA ALA A 20 9.36 8.35 5.43
C ALA A 20 8.34 9.03 4.50
N LEU A 21 7.26 8.35 4.14
CA LEU A 21 6.20 8.94 3.32
C LEU A 21 5.46 10.05 4.07
N GLU A 22 5.15 11.12 3.33
CA GLU A 22 4.41 12.26 3.86
C GLU A 22 3.04 11.85 4.41
N GLN A 23 2.56 12.61 5.40
CA GLN A 23 1.30 12.33 6.08
C GLN A 23 0.10 12.26 5.14
N ARG A 24 0.09 13.06 4.07
CA ARG A 24 -0.97 13.11 3.04
C ARG A 24 -1.30 11.76 2.38
N PHE A 25 -0.35 10.82 2.35
CA PHE A 25 -0.60 9.46 1.88
C PHE A 25 -1.55 8.69 2.80
N PHE A 26 -1.65 9.07 4.08
CA PHE A 26 -2.39 8.32 5.09
C PHE A 26 -3.58 9.09 5.67
N GLU A 27 -3.79 10.33 5.23
CA GLU A 27 -4.95 11.13 5.61
C GLU A 27 -6.24 10.56 5.02
N ALA A 28 -7.30 10.51 5.83
CA ALA A 28 -8.65 10.14 5.42
C ALA A 28 -9.34 11.26 4.61
N THR A 29 -8.72 11.64 3.50
CA THR A 29 -9.14 12.71 2.59
C THR A 29 -9.23 12.20 1.17
N THR A 30 -10.00 12.88 0.32
CA THR A 30 -10.15 12.53 -1.11
C THR A 30 -8.94 12.86 -1.97
N THR A 31 -7.92 13.52 -1.40
CA THR A 31 -6.69 13.88 -2.10
C THR A 31 -5.97 12.64 -2.61
N ARG A 32 -5.77 12.59 -3.94
CA ARG A 32 -4.95 11.58 -4.60
C ARG A 32 -3.50 11.98 -4.56
N VAL A 33 -2.64 11.03 -4.20
CA VAL A 33 -1.19 11.18 -4.17
C VAL A 33 -0.55 9.85 -4.50
N ASP A 34 0.56 9.89 -5.22
CA ASP A 34 1.35 8.73 -5.57
C ASP A 34 2.86 9.03 -5.46
N THR A 35 3.64 7.98 -5.35
CA THR A 35 5.10 8.03 -5.35
C THR A 35 5.66 6.74 -5.91
N SER A 36 6.78 6.84 -6.64
CA SER A 36 7.48 5.69 -7.20
C SER A 36 8.86 5.52 -6.58
N PHE A 37 9.25 4.26 -6.37
CA PHE A 37 10.57 3.87 -5.93
C PHE A 37 11.16 2.90 -6.94
N VAL A 38 12.38 3.19 -7.41
CA VAL A 38 13.14 2.25 -8.23
C VAL A 38 13.98 1.38 -7.31
N PHE A 39 13.92 0.07 -7.50
CA PHE A 39 14.73 -0.92 -6.81
C PHE A 39 15.61 -1.68 -7.81
N GLY A 40 16.93 -1.54 -7.64
CA GLY A 40 17.91 -2.03 -8.61
C GLY A 40 17.78 -1.32 -9.97
N ASP A 41 18.22 -1.99 -11.03
CA ASP A 41 18.06 -1.52 -12.40
C ASP A 41 16.77 -2.02 -13.08
N ASP A 42 15.94 -2.80 -12.36
CA ASP A 42 14.95 -3.68 -12.99
C ASP A 42 13.49 -3.47 -12.55
N ILE A 43 13.22 -2.74 -11.45
CA ILE A 43 11.86 -2.68 -10.88
C ILE A 43 11.51 -1.27 -10.41
N GLU A 44 10.37 -0.75 -10.86
CA GLU A 44 9.71 0.43 -10.31
C GLU A 44 8.46 0.01 -9.51
N VAL A 45 8.35 0.51 -8.28
CA VAL A 45 7.21 0.28 -7.39
C VAL A 45 6.50 1.60 -7.17
N THR A 46 5.28 1.72 -7.67
CA THR A 46 4.42 2.88 -7.44
C THR A 46 3.46 2.59 -6.30
N PHE A 47 3.43 3.45 -5.28
CA PHE A 47 2.44 3.46 -4.21
C PHE A 47 1.51 4.66 -4.38
N ALA A 48 0.23 4.39 -4.63
CA ALA A 48 -0.78 5.40 -4.88
C ALA A 48 -1.92 5.31 -3.86
N LYS A 49 -2.32 6.45 -3.31
CA LYS A 49 -3.60 6.66 -2.65
C LYS A 49 -4.61 7.13 -3.70
N GLU A 50 -5.50 6.24 -4.09
CA GLU A 50 -6.46 6.45 -5.18
C GLU A 50 -7.75 7.14 -4.74
N GLY A 51 -8.08 7.08 -3.46
CA GLY A 51 -9.22 7.81 -2.94
C GLY A 51 -9.60 7.48 -1.50
N PHE A 52 -10.62 8.19 -1.05
CA PHE A 52 -11.28 8.01 0.24
C PHE A 52 -12.79 8.05 0.03
N THR A 53 -13.51 7.09 0.61
CA THR A 53 -14.97 7.02 0.55
C THR A 53 -15.55 7.33 1.93
N ARG A 54 -16.59 8.16 1.99
CA ARG A 54 -17.34 8.47 3.22
C ARG A 54 -18.83 8.13 3.03
N SER A 55 -19.14 6.84 2.89
CA SER A 55 -20.53 6.37 2.85
C SER A 55 -20.60 4.89 3.24
N GLY A 56 -21.44 4.56 4.22
CA GLY A 56 -21.61 3.20 4.75
C GLY A 56 -20.42 2.71 5.60
N ILE A 57 -19.25 2.57 4.98
CA ILE A 57 -17.97 2.22 5.63
C ILE A 57 -16.93 3.18 5.07
N SER A 58 -16.27 3.96 5.92
CA SER A 58 -15.21 4.85 5.46
C SER A 58 -13.98 4.02 5.07
N ASN A 59 -13.38 4.28 3.90
CA ASN A 59 -12.21 3.54 3.46
C ASN A 59 -11.21 4.42 2.70
N ILE A 60 -9.92 4.28 3.01
CA ILE A 60 -8.85 4.76 2.12
C ILE A 60 -8.46 3.62 1.18
N PHE A 61 -8.38 3.90 -0.11
CA PHE A 61 -8.03 2.94 -1.14
C PHE A 61 -6.63 3.23 -1.68
N TYR A 62 -5.79 2.20 -1.64
CA TYR A 62 -4.43 2.23 -2.13
C TYR A 62 -4.20 1.21 -3.24
N VAL A 63 -3.35 1.59 -4.18
CA VAL A 63 -2.86 0.74 -5.26
C VAL A 63 -1.34 0.73 -5.22
N ILE A 64 -0.77 -0.47 -5.21
CA ILE A 64 0.66 -0.70 -5.38
C ILE A 64 0.85 -1.36 -6.73
N THR A 65 1.66 -0.75 -7.60
CA THR A 65 1.95 -1.25 -8.94
C THR A 65 3.43 -1.58 -9.05
N PHE A 66 3.73 -2.75 -9.63
CA PHE A 66 5.09 -3.20 -9.89
C PHE A 66 5.31 -3.21 -11.40
N VAL A 67 6.29 -2.44 -11.86
CA VAL A 67 6.66 -2.31 -13.26
C VAL A 67 8.12 -2.75 -13.40
N GLU A 68 8.42 -3.47 -14.48
CA GLU A 68 9.81 -3.78 -14.83
C GLU A 68 10.46 -2.53 -15.46
N ALA A 69 11.67 -2.18 -15.07
CA ALA A 69 12.36 -1.01 -15.59
C ALA A 69 12.48 -1.09 -17.12
N GLY A 70 12.09 -0.02 -17.80
CA GLY A 70 12.02 0.01 -19.26
C GLY A 70 10.80 -0.69 -19.88
N SER A 71 9.89 -1.24 -19.06
CA SER A 71 8.60 -1.75 -19.50
C SER A 71 7.48 -0.76 -19.21
N ALA A 72 6.53 -0.59 -20.14
CA ALA A 72 5.30 0.17 -19.90
C ALA A 72 4.19 -0.66 -19.25
N THR A 73 4.42 -1.97 -19.03
CA THR A 73 3.37 -2.90 -18.56
C THR A 73 3.58 -3.27 -17.10
N ALA A 74 2.56 -2.99 -16.28
CA ALA A 74 2.52 -3.47 -14.90
C ALA A 74 2.59 -5.00 -14.85
N LYS A 75 3.57 -5.53 -14.15
CA LYS A 75 3.76 -6.96 -13.91
C LYS A 75 2.85 -7.45 -12.81
N ASP A 76 2.64 -6.62 -11.79
CA ASP A 76 1.74 -6.92 -10.70
C ASP A 76 1.04 -5.69 -10.13
N LYS A 77 -0.08 -5.94 -9.45
CA LYS A 77 -0.85 -4.92 -8.74
C LYS A 77 -1.44 -5.49 -7.46
N LEU A 78 -1.26 -4.75 -6.38
CA LEU A 78 -1.87 -5.03 -5.08
C LEU A 78 -2.75 -3.86 -4.67
N ASN A 79 -3.86 -4.17 -4.03
CA ASN A 79 -4.82 -3.20 -3.53
C ASN A 79 -4.87 -3.30 -2.00
N ILE A 80 -4.93 -2.16 -1.32
CA ILE A 80 -5.14 -2.11 0.13
C ILE A 80 -6.33 -1.21 0.40
N TYR A 81 -7.25 -1.69 1.23
CA TYR A 81 -8.42 -0.96 1.71
C TYR A 81 -8.27 -0.78 3.21
N VAL A 82 -7.99 0.44 3.67
CA VAL A 82 -7.97 0.77 5.09
C VAL A 82 -9.38 1.17 5.49
N ARG A 83 -10.13 0.26 6.13
CA ARG A 83 -11.48 0.46 6.63
C ARG A 83 -11.46 1.18 7.97
N ASN A 84 -12.48 2.03 8.18
CA ASN A 84 -12.63 2.88 9.35
C ASN A 84 -11.35 3.69 9.65
N PRO A 85 -10.77 4.38 8.66
CA PRO A 85 -9.51 5.08 8.84
C PRO A 85 -9.65 6.16 9.91
N SER A 86 -8.59 6.33 10.69
CA SER A 86 -8.47 7.42 11.64
C SER A 86 -8.42 8.74 10.88
N ILE A 87 -9.31 9.67 11.23
CA ILE A 87 -9.34 11.01 10.64
C ILE A 87 -8.30 11.90 11.33
N ASP A 88 -8.17 11.75 12.65
CA ASP A 88 -7.36 12.63 13.50
C ASP A 88 -5.89 12.18 13.60
N ASP A 89 -5.61 10.89 13.39
CA ASP A 89 -4.25 10.34 13.43
C ASP A 89 -3.93 9.47 12.20
N PRO A 90 -3.39 10.08 11.13
CA PRO A 90 -2.94 9.36 9.94
C PRO A 90 -1.84 8.32 10.20
N SER A 91 -1.12 8.40 11.33
CA SER A 91 -0.10 7.41 11.70
C SER A 91 -0.70 6.03 11.93
N VAL A 92 -1.96 5.96 12.39
CA VAL A 92 -2.68 4.68 12.56
C VAL A 92 -3.00 4.07 11.20
N ASN A 93 -3.42 4.89 10.23
CA ASN A 93 -3.68 4.42 8.86
C ASN A 93 -2.37 3.95 8.19
N ARG A 94 -1.25 4.63 8.45
CA ARG A 94 0.08 4.18 8.01
C ARG A 94 0.42 2.80 8.56
N ARG A 95 0.20 2.55 9.86
CA ARG A 95 0.41 1.23 10.48
C ARG A 95 -0.49 0.17 9.84
N ALA A 96 -1.74 0.51 9.51
CA ALA A 96 -2.65 -0.39 8.81
C ALA A 96 -2.13 -0.80 7.43
N VAL A 97 -1.60 0.16 6.66
CA VAL A 97 -0.93 -0.14 5.39
C VAL A 97 0.28 -1.04 5.61
N GLY A 98 1.13 -0.75 6.61
CA GLY A 98 2.29 -1.57 6.95
C GLY A 98 1.92 -3.02 7.24
N SER A 99 0.91 -3.23 8.09
CA SER A 99 0.39 -4.57 8.42
C SER A 99 -0.13 -5.32 7.18
N ALA A 100 -0.79 -4.64 6.24
CA ALA A 100 -1.17 -5.25 4.96
C ALA A 100 0.04 -5.67 4.11
N LEU A 101 1.08 -4.83 4.03
CA LEU A 101 2.31 -5.15 3.30
C LEU A 101 3.01 -6.37 3.90
N GLU A 102 3.15 -6.42 5.23
CA GLU A 102 3.72 -7.55 5.97
C GLU A 102 2.91 -8.83 5.74
N TYR A 103 1.58 -8.75 5.73
CA TYR A 103 0.71 -9.88 5.40
C TYR A 103 0.98 -10.41 3.99
N PHE A 104 1.05 -9.54 2.97
CA PHE A 104 1.37 -9.95 1.60
C PHE A 104 2.75 -10.60 1.51
N MET A 105 3.74 -10.04 2.20
CA MET A 105 5.08 -10.61 2.26
C MET A 105 5.13 -11.98 2.95
N SER A 106 4.33 -12.19 4.00
CA SER A 106 4.31 -13.43 4.77
C SER A 106 3.57 -14.55 4.07
N THR A 107 2.45 -14.24 3.43
CA THR A 107 1.55 -15.25 2.86
C THR A 107 1.91 -15.64 1.44
N GLY A 108 2.65 -14.79 0.72
CA GLY A 108 2.92 -14.98 -0.71
C GLY A 108 1.63 -15.05 -1.54
N ASP A 109 0.53 -14.55 -0.96
CA ASP A 109 -0.81 -14.82 -1.42
C ASP A 109 -1.15 -13.94 -2.61
N THR A 110 -1.76 -14.55 -3.62
CA THR A 110 -2.21 -13.91 -4.86
C THR A 110 -3.47 -13.05 -4.66
N ILE A 111 -3.99 -12.93 -3.44
CA ILE A 111 -5.10 -12.03 -3.16
C ILE A 111 -4.63 -10.60 -3.41
N ARG A 112 -5.00 -10.06 -4.57
CA ARG A 112 -4.64 -8.71 -5.04
C ARG A 112 -5.30 -7.59 -4.22
N ALA A 113 -5.90 -7.89 -3.08
CA ALA A 113 -6.65 -6.96 -2.26
C ALA A 113 -6.56 -7.35 -0.78
N ARG A 114 -6.31 -6.38 0.09
CA ARG A 114 -6.38 -6.58 1.54
C ARG A 114 -7.20 -5.48 2.18
N ASP A 115 -8.25 -5.88 2.88
CA ASP A 115 -8.97 -5.02 3.81
C ASP A 115 -8.30 -5.06 5.18
N VAL A 116 -7.93 -3.90 5.69
CA VAL A 116 -7.41 -3.72 7.05
C VAL A 116 -8.35 -2.79 7.79
N ASP A 117 -8.91 -3.27 8.89
CA ASP A 117 -9.74 -2.43 9.75
C ASP A 117 -8.88 -1.79 10.83
N VAL A 118 -8.86 -0.47 10.90
CA VAL A 118 -8.05 0.27 11.87
C VAL A 118 -8.43 -0.07 13.32
N SER A 119 -9.70 -0.38 13.60
CA SER A 119 -10.16 -0.71 14.94
C SER A 119 -9.43 -1.94 15.50
N THR A 120 -9.08 -2.89 14.63
CA THR A 120 -8.33 -4.10 15.01
C THR A 120 -6.86 -3.83 15.37
N LEU A 121 -6.35 -2.62 15.10
CA LEU A 121 -4.98 -2.20 15.41
C LEU A 121 -4.89 -1.32 16.66
N GLN A 122 -6.04 -0.89 17.20
CA GLN A 122 -6.10 -0.04 18.40
C GLN A 122 -6.25 -0.86 19.70
N GLU A 123 -6.49 -2.16 19.62
CA GLU A 123 -6.64 -3.05 20.78
C GLU A 123 -5.34 -3.77 21.20
N GLY A 124 -4.17 -3.31 20.72
CA GLY A 124 -2.84 -3.86 21.02
C GLY A 124 -2.03 -3.01 21.98
#